data_AF-A0A1F8XB71-F1
#
_entry.id   AF-A0A1F8XB71-F1
#
_cell.length_a   1.000
_cell.length_b   1.000
_cell.length_c   1.000
_cell.angle_alpha   90.00
_cell.angle_beta   90.00
_cell.angle_gamma   90.00
#
_symmetry.space_group_name_H-M   'P 1'
#
loop_
_entity.id
_entity.type
_entity.pdbx_description
1 polymer ?
#
loop_
_entity_poly.entity_id
_entity_poly.type
_entity_poly.pdbx_seq_one_letter_code
_entity_poly.pdbx_strand_id
1 'polypeptide(L)'
;MSREKVDPEIFYEGFRHSGLEIRDLLWPLVSLSPRERAVFTEYHYWKTHMKVIAQSHRISLGRTYEILYRAEEKISVARAQEEEKDD
;
A
#
# COMPACT_ATOMS: atom_id res chain seq x y z
N MET A 1 14.53 5.83 -22.74
CA MET A 1 14.08 4.88 -21.70
C MET A 1 12.69 4.40 -22.09
N SER A 2 12.57 3.14 -22.51
CA SER A 2 11.29 2.53 -22.87
C SER A 2 10.44 2.37 -21.60
N ARG A 3 9.17 2.82 -21.64
CA ARG A 3 8.16 2.43 -20.66
C ARG A 3 7.92 0.94 -20.84
N GLU A 4 8.57 0.12 -20.03
CA GLU A 4 8.21 -1.29 -19.92
C GLU A 4 6.76 -1.35 -19.40
N LYS A 5 5.84 -1.72 -20.29
CA LYS A 5 4.51 -2.15 -19.89
C LYS A 5 4.72 -3.48 -19.20
N VAL A 6 4.75 -3.48 -17.87
CA VAL A 6 4.72 -4.72 -17.10
C VAL A 6 3.41 -5.42 -17.46
N ASP A 7 3.53 -6.61 -18.03
CA ASP A 7 2.40 -7.47 -18.34
C ASP A 7 1.72 -7.84 -17.00
N PRO A 8 0.45 -7.46 -16.81
CA PRO A 8 -0.27 -7.78 -15.58
C PRO A 8 -0.29 -9.28 -15.29
N GLU A 9 -0.40 -10.13 -16.30
CA GLU A 9 -0.47 -11.59 -16.12
C GLU A 9 0.83 -12.14 -15.56
N ILE A 10 1.98 -11.68 -16.08
CA ILE A 10 3.31 -12.06 -15.59
C ILE A 10 3.53 -11.55 -14.15
N PHE A 11 3.10 -10.33 -13.86
CA PHE A 11 3.19 -9.77 -12.50
C PHE A 11 2.39 -10.63 -11.51
N TYR A 12 1.13 -10.94 -11.83
CA TYR A 12 0.24 -11.69 -10.95
C TYR A 12 0.56 -13.19 -10.85
N GLU A 13 1.12 -13.81 -11.89
CA GLU A 13 1.64 -15.19 -11.83
C GLU A 13 2.80 -15.32 -10.83
N GLY A 14 3.70 -14.33 -10.79
CA GLY A 14 4.79 -14.30 -9.81
C GLY A 14 4.31 -14.31 -8.35
N PHE A 15 3.15 -13.70 -8.07
CA PHE A 15 2.56 -13.71 -6.72
C PHE A 15 1.93 -15.05 -6.35
N ARG A 16 1.35 -15.76 -7.33
CA ARG A 16 0.61 -17.01 -7.11
C ARG A 16 1.46 -18.12 -6.46
N HIS A 17 2.78 -18.07 -6.61
CA HIS A 17 3.71 -19.07 -6.07
C HIS A 17 4.41 -18.65 -4.76
N SER A 18 4.13 -17.45 -4.24
CA SER A 18 4.79 -16.90 -3.03
C SER A 18 4.11 -17.25 -1.72
N GLY A 19 2.97 -17.94 -1.76
CA GLY A 19 2.16 -18.23 -0.57
C GLY A 19 1.44 -17.00 0.02
N LEU A 20 1.53 -15.84 -0.65
CA LEU A 20 0.73 -14.66 -0.39
C LEU A 20 -0.31 -14.56 -1.51
N GLU A 21 -1.60 -14.60 -1.18
CA GLU A 21 -2.60 -14.33 -2.20
C GLU A 21 -2.55 -12.84 -2.56
N ILE A 22 -2.81 -12.50 -3.83
CA ILE A 22 -2.98 -11.10 -4.28
C ILE A 22 -4.02 -10.36 -3.39
N ARG A 23 -4.98 -11.13 -2.88
CA ARG A 23 -5.91 -10.70 -1.85
C ARG A 23 -5.18 -10.14 -0.63
N ASP A 24 -4.23 -10.85 -0.03
CA ASP A 24 -3.56 -10.44 1.21
C ASP A 24 -2.70 -9.17 1.04
N LEU A 25 -2.27 -8.88 -0.20
CA LEU A 25 -1.57 -7.64 -0.57
C LEU A 25 -2.51 -6.45 -0.81
N LEU A 26 -3.66 -6.69 -1.44
CA LEU A 26 -4.57 -5.61 -1.87
C LEU A 26 -5.73 -5.36 -0.90
N TRP A 27 -6.12 -6.36 -0.13
CA TRP A 27 -7.22 -6.34 0.82
C TRP A 27 -7.03 -5.32 1.96
N PRO A 28 -5.85 -5.19 2.60
CA PRO A 28 -5.66 -4.17 3.63
C PRO A 28 -5.79 -2.73 3.09
N LEU A 29 -5.67 -2.55 1.78
CA LEU A 29 -5.76 -1.23 1.15
C LEU A 29 -7.21 -0.77 0.90
N VAL A 30 -8.19 -1.68 0.95
CA VAL A 30 -9.59 -1.37 0.61
C VAL A 30 -10.20 -0.36 1.58
N SER A 31 -9.85 -0.43 2.87
CA SER A 31 -10.32 0.47 3.92
C SER A 31 -9.68 1.87 3.86
N LEU A 32 -8.63 2.04 3.05
CA LEU A 32 -7.92 3.30 2.91
C LEU A 32 -8.61 4.23 1.90
N SER A 33 -8.67 5.51 2.24
CA SER A 33 -9.02 6.56 1.28
C SER A 33 -8.00 6.60 0.13
N PRO A 34 -8.34 7.16 -1.04
CA PRO A 34 -7.42 7.23 -2.18
C PRO A 34 -6.06 7.87 -1.83
N ARG A 35 -6.07 8.89 -0.96
CA ARG A 35 -4.86 9.59 -0.55
C ARG A 35 -4.02 8.79 0.44
N GLU A 36 -4.64 8.14 1.42
CA GLU A 36 -3.95 7.22 2.33
C GLU A 36 -3.32 6.06 1.56
N ARG A 37 -4.06 5.48 0.62
CA ARG A 37 -3.61 4.37 -0.22
C ARG A 37 -2.40 4.74 -1.07
N ALA A 38 -2.42 5.91 -1.70
CA ALA A 38 -1.31 6.39 -2.52
C ALA A 38 -0.04 6.58 -1.68
N VAL A 39 -0.13 7.32 -0.57
CA VAL A 39 1.01 7.55 0.35
C VAL A 39 1.55 6.23 0.91
N PHE A 40 0.66 5.33 1.34
CA PHE A 40 1.04 4.02 1.86
C PHE A 40 1.76 3.17 0.80
N THR A 41 1.23 3.10 -0.42
CA THR A 41 1.81 2.32 -1.52
C THR A 41 3.17 2.87 -1.93
N GLU A 42 3.28 4.18 -2.12
CA GLU A 42 4.53 4.85 -2.49
C GLU A 42 5.62 4.60 -1.45
N TYR A 43 5.27 4.65 -0.17
CA TYR A 43 6.22 4.44 0.91
C TYR A 43 6.60 2.96 1.11
N HIS A 44 5.62 2.09 1.30
CA HIS A 44 5.88 0.69 1.68
C HIS A 44 6.22 -0.20 0.51
N TYR A 45 5.55 -0.03 -0.62
CA TYR A 45 5.69 -0.95 -1.76
C TYR A 45 6.72 -0.44 -2.77
N TRP A 46 6.73 0.85 -3.05
CA TRP A 46 7.72 1.43 -3.98
C TRP A 46 9.00 1.92 -3.28
N LYS A 47 9.03 1.88 -1.94
CA LYS A 47 10.18 2.34 -1.13
C LYS A 47 10.59 3.78 -1.46
N THR A 48 9.61 4.63 -1.79
CA THR A 48 9.84 6.02 -2.16
C THR A 48 10.16 6.84 -0.92
N HIS A 49 11.19 7.69 -1.00
CA HIS A 49 11.57 8.54 0.11
C HIS A 49 10.46 9.56 0.43
N MET A 50 10.13 9.73 1.72
CA MET A 50 8.97 10.51 2.16
C MET A 50 8.95 11.98 1.65
N LYS A 51 10.13 12.61 1.53
CA LYS A 51 10.24 13.96 0.92
C LYS A 51 9.73 14.02 -0.53
N VAL A 52 9.97 12.97 -1.32
CA VAL A 52 9.52 12.88 -2.71
C VAL A 52 8.01 12.68 -2.77
N ILE A 53 7.46 11.85 -1.88
CA ILE A 53 6.01 11.65 -1.74
C ILE A 53 5.34 12.99 -1.38
N ALA A 54 5.84 13.71 -0.38
CA ALA A 54 5.31 15.00 0.03
C ALA A 54 5.30 16.02 -1.13
N GLN A 55 6.37 16.07 -1.91
CA GLN A 55 6.47 16.91 -3.11
C GLN A 55 5.46 16.50 -4.19
N SER A 56 5.35 15.21 -4.49
CA SER A 56 4.42 14.63 -5.49
C SER A 56 2.97 14.98 -5.15
N HIS A 57 2.58 14.85 -3.88
CA HIS A 57 1.23 15.13 -3.38
C HIS A 57 0.98 16.61 -3.09
N ARG A 58 2.00 17.48 -3.23
CA ARG A 58 1.93 18.92 -2.94
C ARG A 58 1.42 19.22 -1.53
N ILE A 59 1.89 18.48 -0.55
CA ILE A 59 1.55 18.64 0.87
C ILE A 59 2.82 18.71 1.71
N SER A 60 2.70 19.18 2.96
CA SER A 60 3.85 19.26 3.86
C SER A 60 4.36 17.86 4.23
N LEU A 61 5.65 17.80 4.56
CA LEU A 61 6.27 16.55 5.02
C LEU A 61 5.55 15.99 6.26
N GLY A 62 5.24 16.85 7.25
CA GLY A 62 4.49 16.46 8.43
C GLY A 62 3.10 15.90 8.11
N ARG A 63 2.36 16.54 7.20
CA ARG A 63 1.05 16.05 6.77
C ARG A 63 1.14 14.69 6.05
N THR A 64 2.23 14.46 5.32
CA THR A 64 2.47 13.18 4.65
C THR A 64 2.71 12.06 5.67
N TYR A 65 3.48 12.32 6.72
CA TYR A 65 3.65 11.39 7.84
C TYR A 65 2.33 11.12 8.58
N GLU A 66 1.51 12.14 8.85
CA GLU A 66 0.20 11.94 9.47
C GLU A 66 -0.72 11.05 8.63
N ILE A 67 -0.70 11.21 7.31
CA ILE A 67 -1.48 10.38 6.39
C ILE A 67 -0.97 8.94 6.40
N LEU A 68 0.36 8.74 6.37
CA LEU A 68 0.95 7.41 6.45
C LEU A 68 0.57 6.72 7.77
N TYR A 69 0.72 7.41 8.90
CA TYR A 69 0.40 6.88 10.22
C TYR A 69 -1.06 6.41 10.31
N ARG A 70 -2.01 7.24 9.84
CA ARG A 70 -3.44 6.87 9.82
C ARG A 70 -3.72 5.67 8.91
N ALA A 71 -3.00 5.57 7.78
CA ALA A 71 -3.14 4.42 6.89
C ALA A 71 -2.64 3.13 7.56
N GLU A 72 -1.49 3.19 8.24
CA GLU A 72 -0.92 2.07 8.99
C GLU A 72 -1.82 1.63 10.14
N GLU A 73 -2.40 2.57 10.88
CA GLU A 73 -3.36 2.29 11.96
C GLU A 73 -4.58 1.53 11.44
N LYS A 74 -5.19 1.99 10.34
CA LYS A 74 -6.35 1.31 9.72
C LYS A 74 -6.02 -0.11 9.25
N ILE A 75 -4.84 -0.31 8.68
CA ILE A 75 -4.38 -1.64 8.24
C ILE A 75 -4.17 -2.55 9.44
N SER A 76 -3.55 -2.03 10.51
CA SER A 76 -3.35 -2.80 11.74
C SER A 76 -4.68 -3.24 12.36
N VAL A 77 -5.67 -2.35 12.41
CA VAL A 77 -7.01 -2.67 12.91
C VAL A 77 -7.71 -3.70 12.02
N ALA A 78 -7.63 -3.56 10.70
CA ALA A 78 -8.26 -4.51 9.78
C ALA A 78 -7.70 -5.94 9.95
N ARG A 79 -6.38 -6.06 10.16
CA ARG A 79 -5.73 -7.36 10.42
C ARG A 79 -6.16 -7.96 11.75
N ALA A 80 -6.20 -7.16 12.82
CA ALA A 80 -6.65 -7.64 14.13
C ALA A 80 -8.10 -8.16 14.11
N GLN A 81 -8.99 -7.52 13.35
CA GLN A 81 -10.38 -7.96 13.19
C GLN A 81 -10.56 -9.23 12.34
N GLU A 82 -9.56 -9.61 11.55
CA GLU A 82 -9.56 -10.86 10.80
C GLU A 82 -9.08 -12.02 11.67
N GLU A 83 -8.03 -11.79 12.47
CA GLU A 83 -7.54 -12.78 13.44
C GLU A 83 -8.65 -13.18 14.44
N GLU A 84 -9.49 -12.25 14.91
CA GLU A 84 -10.62 -12.54 15.81
C GLU A 84 -11.79 -13.31 15.16
N LYS A 85 -11.86 -13.41 13.82
CA LYS A 85 -12.96 -14.10 13.12
C LYS A 85 -12.66 -15.55 12.75
N ASP A 86 -11.39 -15.91 12.76
CA ASP A 86 -10.91 -17.26 12.42
C ASP A 86 -10.70 -18.15 13.66
N ASP A 87 -10.91 -17.61 14.88
CA ASP A 87 -10.95 -18.30 16.19
C ASP A 87 -12.38 -18.67 16.63
#